data_AF-A0A970Y9K0-F1
#
_entry.id   AF-A0A970Y9K0-F1
#
_cell.length_a   1.000
_cell.length_b   1.000
_cell.length_c   1.000
_cell.angle_alpha   90.00
_cell.angle_beta   90.00
_cell.angle_gamma   90.00
#
_symmetry.space_group_name_H-M   'P 1'
#
loop_
_entity.id
_entity.type
_entity.pdbx_description
1 polymer ?
#
loop_
_entity_poly.entity_id
_entity_poly.type
_entity_poly.pdbx_seq_one_letter_code
_entity_poly.pdbx_strand_id
1 'polypeptide(L)' 'LGELGSLLLKKQPDFDSRNFGFRKLTPLIASLDRFELDIRVSSSSNAKHIYVKDKQA' A
#
# COMPACT_ATOMS: atom_id res chain seq x y z
N LEU A 1 1.09 -6.26 3.33
CA LEU A 1 0.81 -4.82 3.59
C LEU A 1 1.41 -4.31 4.89
N GLY A 2 1.40 -5.09 5.98
CA GLY A 2 2.03 -4.67 7.25
C GLY A 2 3.50 -4.30 7.09
N GLU A 3 4.26 -5.10 6.34
CA GLU A 3 5.66 -4.83 6.03
C GLU A 3 5.90 -3.50 5.29
N LEU A 4 5.03 -3.18 4.32
CA LEU A 4 5.13 -1.94 3.54
C LEU A 4 4.81 -0.71 4.40
N GLY A 5 3.83 -0.82 5.30
CA GLY A 5 3.55 0.22 6.30
C GLY A 5 4.71 0.40 7.28
N SER A 6 5.30 -0.69 7.78
CA SER A 6 6.47 -0.63 8.67
C SER A 6 7.70 -0.05 7.97
N LEU A 7 7.95 -0.39 6.71
CA LEU A 7 9.05 0.16 5.92
C LEU A 7 8.83 1.66 5.66
N LEU A 8 7.60 2.05 5.34
CA LEU A 8 7.24 3.44 5.11
C LEU A 8 7.46 4.29 6.36
N LEU A 9 7.02 3.83 7.53
CA LEU A 9 7.29 4.51 8.81
C LEU A 9 8.78 4.54 9.16
N LYS A 10 9.57 3.53 8.76
CA LYS A 10 11.04 3.56 8.92
C LYS A 10 11.71 4.61 8.02
N LYS A 11 11.18 4.84 6.82
CA LYS A 11 11.72 5.82 5.86
C LYS A 11 11.22 7.24 6.12
N GLN A 12 9.96 7.36 6.51
CA GLN A 12 9.29 8.62 6.82
C GLN A 12 8.39 8.40 8.06
N PRO A 13 8.90 8.68 9.28
CA PRO A 13 8.18 8.40 10.52
C PRO A 13 6.93 9.28 10.71
N ASP A 14 6.92 10.49 10.14
CA ASP A 14 5.77 11.41 10.17
C ASP A 14 4.67 11.07 9.15
N PHE A 15 4.82 9.99 8.40
CA PHE A 15 3.83 9.61 7.41
C PHE A 15 2.54 9.10 8.09
N ASP A 16 1.42 9.77 7.81
CA ASP A 16 0.09 9.34 8.23
C ASP A 16 -0.91 9.45 7.08
N SER A 17 -1.54 8.33 6.70
CA SER A 17 -2.53 8.31 5.62
C SER A 17 -3.78 9.16 5.93
N ARG A 18 -4.05 9.44 7.20
CA ARG A 18 -5.19 10.25 7.64
C ARG A 18 -5.01 11.72 7.30
N ASN A 19 -3.77 12.21 7.21
CA ASN A 19 -3.47 13.57 6.76
C ASN A 19 -3.91 13.82 5.32
N PHE A 20 -4.08 12.74 4.54
CA PHE A 20 -4.55 12.77 3.17
C PHE A 20 -6.04 12.40 3.04
N GLY A 21 -6.77 12.25 4.14
CA GLY A 21 -8.19 11.85 4.15
C GLY A 21 -8.43 10.35 3.98
N PHE A 22 -7.39 9.51 4.06
CA PHE A 22 -7.50 8.07 3.88
C PHE A 22 -7.41 7.30 5.21
N ARG A 23 -8.34 6.37 5.40
CA ARG A 23 -8.41 5.55 6.61
C ARG A 23 -7.33 4.46 6.69
N LYS A 24 -6.73 4.11 5.55
CA LYS A 24 -5.68 3.08 5.41
C LYS A 24 -4.69 3.50 4.32
N LEU A 25 -3.50 2.91 4.34
CA LEU A 25 -2.47 3.12 3.31
C LEU A 25 -2.88 2.61 1.93
N THR A 26 -3.62 1.50 1.84
CA THR A 26 -4.06 0.93 0.55
C THR A 26 -4.86 1.90 -0.32
N PRO A 27 -5.96 2.52 0.15
CA PRO A 27 -6.72 3.46 -0.69
C PRO A 27 -5.95 4.75 -1.00
N LEU A 28 -5.00 5.15 -0.15
CA LEU A 28 -4.09 6.25 -0.46
C LEU A 28 -3.15 5.90 -1.61
N ILE A 29 -2.52 4.72 -1.59
CA ILE A 29 -1.67 4.30 -2.71
C ILE A 29 -2.50 4.08 -3.98
N ALA A 30 -3.74 3.60 -3.85
CA ALA A 30 -4.66 3.40 -4.96
C ALA A 30 -5.05 4.70 -5.68
N SER A 31 -5.09 5.82 -4.95
CA SER A 31 -5.42 7.13 -5.53
C SER A 31 -4.24 7.80 -6.22
N LEU A 32 -3.01 7.32 -6.00
CA LEU A 32 -1.81 7.82 -6.65
C LEU A 32 -1.63 7.13 -8.00
N ASP A 33 -1.79 7.89 -9.09
CA ASP A 33 -1.67 7.36 -10.47
C ASP A 33 -0.29 6.73 -10.79
N ARG A 34 0.73 7.14 -10.02
CA ARG A 34 2.10 6.61 -10.11
C ARG A 34 2.22 5.14 -9.70
N PHE A 35 1.37 4.65 -8.80
CA PHE A 35 1.50 3.32 -8.23
C PHE A 35 0.41 2.39 -8.75
N GLU A 36 0.80 1.18 -9.14
CA GLU A 36 -0.12 0.10 -9.50
C GLU A 36 -0.31 -0.84 -8.32
N LEU A 37 -1.58 -1.13 -7.99
CA LEU A 37 -1.93 -2.10 -6.97
C LEU A 37 -2.41 -3.39 -7.60
N ASP A 38 -1.69 -4.49 -7.33
CA ASP A 38 -2.07 -5.84 -7.75
C ASP A 38 -2.53 -6.63 -6.53
N ILE A 39 -3.83 -6.94 -6.48
CA ILE A 39 -4.44 -7.72 -5.39
C ILE A 39 -4.52 -9.17 -5.85
N ARG A 40 -3.59 -9.99 -5.36
CA ARG A 40 -3.57 -11.42 -5.63
C ARG A 40 -4.26 -12.18 -4.52
N VAL A 41 -5.38 -12.81 -4.86
CA VAL A 41 -6.04 -13.76 -3.97
C VAL A 41 -5.36 -15.10 -4.20
N SER A 42 -4.67 -15.62 -3.17
CA SER A 42 -4.08 -16.95 -3.26
C SER A 42 -5.18 -18.01 -3.20
N SER A 43 -5.19 -18.96 -4.13
CA SER A 43 -6.21 -20.00 -4.20
C SER A 43 -6.14 -21.00 -3.04
N SER A 44 -4.97 -21.16 -2.42
CA SER A 44 -4.73 -22.15 -1.35
C SER A 44 -5.05 -21.64 0.06
N SER A 45 -5.18 -20.34 0.22
CA SER A 45 -5.44 -19.71 1.51
C SER A 45 -6.11 -18.39 1.23
N ASN A 46 -7.28 -18.12 1.82
CA ASN A 46 -8.09 -16.90 1.68
C ASN A 46 -7.35 -15.58 2.03
N ALA A 47 -6.03 -15.60 2.15
CA ALA A 47 -5.14 -14.48 2.27
C ALA A 47 -5.09 -13.66 0.97
N LYS A 48 -5.48 -12.39 1.07
CA LYS A 48 -5.31 -11.39 0.02
C LYS A 48 -3.90 -10.80 0.13
N HIS A 49 -3.08 -11.03 -0.89
CA HIS A 49 -1.78 -10.38 -1.01
C HIS A 49 -1.95 -9.12 -1.85
N ILE A 50 -1.44 -7.99 -1.34
CA ILE A 50 -1.49 -6.70 -2.02
C ILE A 50 -0.06 -6.35 -2.38
N TYR A 51 0.21 -6.28 -3.68
CA TYR A 51 1.48 -5.87 -4.26
C TYR A 51 1.36 -4.43 -4.77
N VAL A 52 2.43 -3.66 -4.60
CA VAL A 52 2.52 -2.28 -5.08
C VAL A 52 3.69 -2.22 -6.04
N LYS A 53 3.47 -1.70 -7.25
CA LYS A 53 4.51 -1.48 -8.26
C LYS A 53 4.54 -0.01 -8.64
N ASP A 54 5.74 0.57 -8.74
CA ASP A 54 5.91 1.92 -9.29
C ASP A 54 5.92 1.83 -10.82
N LYS A 55 5.06 2.60 -11.49
CA LYS A 55 4.99 2.64 -12.95
C LYS A 55 6.08 3.51 -13.58
N GLN A 56 6.70 4.41 -12.80
CA GLN A 56 7.63 5.44 -13.28
C GLN A 56 9.09 5.19 -12.87
N ALA A 57 9.39 4.06 -12.22
CA ALA A 57 10.74 3.69 -11.76
C ALA A 57 11.54 2.90 -12.80
#